data_AF-A0A0S4KSC6-F1
#
_entry.id   AF-A0A0S4KSC6-F1
#
_cell.length_a   1.000
_cell.length_b   1.000
_cell.length_c   1.000
_cell.angle_alpha   90.00
_cell.angle_beta   90.00
_cell.angle_gamma   90.00
#
_symmetry.space_group_name_H-M   'P 1'
#
loop_
_entity.id
_entity.type
_entity.pdbx_description
1 polymer ?
#
loop_
_entity_poly.entity_id
_entity_poly.type
_entity_poly.pdbx_seq_one_letter_code
_entity_poly.pdbx_strand_id
1 'polypeptide(L)'
;MRPATGCSPAKDPLPYTVKLNIPSSIAQQTFRYTDSCGQMGEVPIGRQIEKALREEASRTFKTVVSEPDQEKVIHPDHVITFEVREWSFHLDKDALYDRAPATLRMNALVRTSDVRGAVLRETEFRVDRRERLRLEQVGRNCDYVISPFIRDTAEELAAKVFLDAKLAFGEQPSSPSVSQESASHPSAFPATGGSPPSATPSASSALRFKALLLDENGDLILESGEHVRVRVDVVNTGTIPVQDVSVSLTGTPEVLDLFPATTLALPPLQPAQTKSLEFMATLPPTLQPLQAEIHVSLTQSGKLIAPPQTLSLTIQPAGAGLDDVDRIPAPRSAFRQPGTYLIAIGISNDPPPRTKLRKYASMDAQRVADYFQAIGGVPASNVMLLRDLQAHHAAVDVAFTKWLPQRIDKNAVVIVYFSGQAMVAPNGEVLLALSDTSNAADARLYPLRHIASTIAKLNVHQALFIFDGSVSKLRGESETQIALPRWDLNGTIMIQMIGGESFKTGLEDDAHRHGLFTYFFLRGLRGEADTNHNGFVTLGELAGYVRQKVTWAAKSRLNAEQRPMIFPTFAPSDTVASLVLSAPAALASADHP
;
A
#
# COMPACT_ATOMS: atom_id res chain seq x y z
N MET A 1 7.91 -12.73 29.90
CA MET A 1 8.92 -11.70 29.62
C MET A 1 9.91 -12.26 28.61
N ARG A 2 9.79 -11.85 27.35
CA ARG A 2 10.78 -12.03 26.28
C ARG A 2 11.10 -10.62 25.76
N PRO A 3 12.36 -10.27 25.49
CA PRO A 3 12.73 -8.89 25.19
C PRO A 3 12.26 -8.50 23.77
N ALA A 4 11.84 -7.25 23.65
CA ALA A 4 11.51 -6.59 22.40
C ALA A 4 12.75 -6.49 21.51
N THR A 5 12.62 -6.88 20.24
CA THR A 5 13.60 -6.59 19.19
C THR A 5 13.54 -5.10 18.85
N GLY A 6 14.64 -4.40 19.08
CA GLY A 6 14.72 -2.94 19.04
C GLY A 6 14.68 -2.32 17.64
N CYS A 7 14.01 -1.17 17.55
CA CYS A 7 14.34 -0.14 16.57
C CYS A 7 15.75 0.39 16.87
N SER A 8 16.61 0.44 15.85
CA SER A 8 17.86 1.20 15.94
C SER A 8 17.54 2.71 15.99
N PRO A 9 18.16 3.49 16.89
CA PRO A 9 18.05 4.94 16.86
C PRO A 9 18.72 5.50 15.59
N ALA A 10 18.15 6.55 15.00
CA ALA A 10 18.81 7.30 13.93
C ALA A 10 20.16 7.80 14.45
N LYS A 11 21.26 7.26 13.92
CA LYS A 11 22.63 7.70 14.24
C LYS A 11 22.79 9.17 13.81
N ASP A 12 23.39 9.99 14.66
CA ASP A 12 23.81 11.34 14.28
C ASP A 12 24.73 11.30 13.04
N PRO A 13 24.64 12.28 12.11
CA PRO A 13 25.52 12.35 10.95
C PRO A 13 26.99 12.44 11.36
N LEU A 14 27.88 11.83 10.57
CA LEU A 14 29.32 11.86 10.82
C LEU A 14 29.83 13.31 10.78
N PRO A 15 30.78 13.68 11.67
CA PRO A 15 31.27 15.05 11.81
C PRO A 15 32.22 15.50 10.69
N TYR A 16 32.26 14.78 9.56
CA TYR A 16 33.14 15.08 8.42
C TYR A 16 32.47 16.00 7.41
N THR A 17 33.27 16.82 6.76
CA THR A 17 32.91 17.58 5.57
C THR A 17 33.37 16.82 4.32
N VAL A 18 32.43 16.44 3.46
CA VAL A 18 32.75 15.63 2.27
C VAL A 18 32.46 16.41 0.99
N LYS A 19 33.42 16.42 0.07
CA LYS A 19 33.18 16.87 -1.31
C LYS A 19 32.68 15.70 -2.15
N LEU A 20 31.48 15.84 -2.71
CA LEU A 20 30.88 14.84 -3.58
C LEU A 20 31.19 15.19 -5.04
N ASN A 21 32.01 14.37 -5.69
CA ASN A 21 32.36 14.54 -7.10
C ASN A 21 31.54 13.56 -7.96
N ILE A 22 30.39 14.03 -8.44
CA ILE A 22 29.51 13.34 -9.38
C ILE A 22 29.74 13.96 -10.76
N PRO A 23 30.32 13.23 -11.73
CA PRO A 23 30.45 13.73 -13.09
C PRO A 23 29.11 14.20 -13.67
N SER A 24 29.09 15.34 -14.36
CA SER A 24 27.89 15.87 -15.02
C SER A 24 27.33 14.94 -16.11
N SER A 25 28.17 14.05 -16.64
CA SER A 25 27.77 12.97 -17.54
C SER A 25 26.82 11.94 -16.90
N ILE A 26 26.79 11.85 -15.57
CA ILE A 26 25.84 11.00 -14.83
C ILE A 26 24.44 11.60 -14.90
N ALA A 27 24.31 12.90 -14.65
CA ALA A 27 23.02 13.60 -14.63
C ALA A 27 22.29 13.55 -15.98
N GLN A 28 23.03 13.39 -17.07
CA GLN A 28 22.53 13.31 -18.45
C GLN A 28 22.20 11.89 -18.92
N GLN A 29 22.42 10.85 -18.11
CA GLN A 29 22.12 9.49 -18.50
C GLN A 29 20.61 9.28 -18.67
N THR A 30 20.23 8.76 -19.83
CA THR A 30 18.86 8.35 -20.15
C THR A 30 18.86 6.94 -20.73
N PHE A 31 17.77 6.21 -20.49
CA PHE A 31 17.51 4.95 -21.18
C PHE A 31 16.37 5.10 -22.15
N ARG A 32 16.53 4.50 -23.31
CA ARG A 32 15.42 4.33 -24.24
C ARG A 32 14.84 2.94 -24.04
N TYR A 33 13.53 2.89 -23.96
CA TYR A 33 12.77 1.64 -24.03
C TYR A 33 11.71 1.81 -25.09
N THR A 34 11.17 0.68 -25.55
CA THR A 34 10.00 0.70 -26.40
C THR A 34 8.84 0.19 -25.58
N ASP A 35 7.78 0.97 -25.55
CA ASP A 35 6.58 0.68 -24.78
C ASP A 35 5.76 -0.47 -25.42
N SER A 36 4.61 -0.81 -24.81
CA SER A 36 3.73 -1.89 -25.29
C SER A 36 3.03 -1.56 -26.62
N CYS A 37 3.00 -0.29 -27.01
CA CYS A 37 2.41 0.20 -28.26
C CYS A 37 3.46 0.44 -29.36
N GLY A 38 4.72 0.07 -29.12
CA GLY A 38 5.81 0.23 -30.08
C GLY A 38 6.38 1.66 -30.14
N GLN A 39 5.98 2.55 -29.24
CA GLN A 39 6.55 3.90 -29.14
C GLN A 39 7.86 3.86 -28.36
N MET A 40 8.82 4.70 -28.74
CA MET A 40 10.05 4.87 -27.96
C MET A 40 9.80 5.84 -26.80
N GLY A 41 10.00 5.37 -25.57
CA GLY A 41 10.05 6.19 -24.37
C GLY A 41 11.49 6.45 -23.93
N GLU A 42 11.70 7.54 -23.19
CA GLU A 42 13.00 7.93 -22.64
C GLU A 42 12.89 8.12 -21.12
N VAL A 43 13.76 7.47 -20.37
CA VAL A 43 13.74 7.50 -18.90
C VAL A 43 14.99 8.20 -18.35
N PRO A 44 14.85 9.35 -17.66
CA PRO A 44 15.97 10.13 -17.15
C PRO A 44 16.48 9.58 -15.81
N ILE A 45 17.21 8.48 -15.89
CA ILE A 45 17.83 7.79 -14.74
C ILE A 45 18.88 8.66 -14.03
N GLY A 46 19.67 9.42 -14.79
CA GLY A 46 20.82 10.17 -14.28
C GLY A 46 20.50 11.11 -13.12
N ARG A 47 19.40 11.88 -13.27
CA ARG A 47 18.96 12.84 -12.25
C ARG A 47 18.49 12.18 -10.96
N GLN A 48 17.86 11.00 -11.05
CA GLN A 48 17.38 10.29 -9.86
C GLN A 48 18.55 9.78 -9.01
N ILE A 49 19.63 9.35 -9.65
CA ILE A 49 20.83 8.86 -8.95
C ILE A 49 21.63 10.01 -8.36
N GLU A 50 21.81 11.09 -9.11
CA GLU A 50 22.43 12.30 -8.55
C GLU A 50 21.68 12.76 -7.30
N LYS A 51 20.34 12.80 -7.37
CA LYS A 51 19.48 13.15 -6.24
C LYS A 51 19.68 12.19 -5.06
N ALA A 52 19.57 10.88 -5.27
CA ALA A 52 19.73 9.87 -4.21
C ALA A 52 21.11 9.94 -3.55
N LEU A 53 22.17 10.13 -4.35
CA LEU A 53 23.53 10.27 -3.82
C LEU A 53 23.70 11.52 -2.96
N ARG A 54 23.13 12.67 -3.37
CA ARG A 54 23.20 13.91 -2.60
C ARG A 54 22.38 13.82 -1.31
N GLU A 55 21.20 13.23 -1.37
CA GLU A 55 20.32 13.05 -0.21
C GLU A 55 20.95 12.12 0.83
N GLU A 56 21.48 10.97 0.40
CA GLU A 56 22.12 10.01 1.31
C GLU A 56 23.45 10.52 1.86
N ALA A 57 24.22 11.29 1.07
CA ALA A 57 25.39 12.00 1.57
C ALA A 57 25.02 12.97 2.70
N SER A 58 23.94 13.74 2.53
CA SER A 58 23.48 14.73 3.50
C SER A 58 22.90 14.09 4.77
N ARG A 59 22.43 12.84 4.68
CA ARG A 59 22.04 12.03 5.84
C ARG A 59 23.26 11.44 6.55
N THR A 60 24.31 11.12 5.80
CA THR A 60 25.50 10.45 6.32
C THR A 60 26.52 11.41 6.93
N PHE A 61 26.67 12.61 6.37
CA PHE A 61 27.68 13.58 6.78
C PHE A 61 27.06 14.90 7.22
N LYS A 62 27.67 15.54 8.21
CA LYS A 62 27.24 16.84 8.72
C LYS A 62 27.31 17.95 7.67
N THR A 63 28.31 17.89 6.79
CA THR A 63 28.49 18.88 5.72
C THR A 63 28.84 18.19 4.40
N VAL A 64 28.08 18.48 3.35
CA VAL A 64 28.35 17.98 1.99
C VAL A 64 28.56 19.18 1.07
N VAL A 65 29.71 19.23 0.40
CA VAL A 65 30.07 20.30 -0.53
C VAL A 65 29.86 19.81 -1.96
N SER A 66 29.02 20.54 -2.69
CA SER A 66 28.85 20.42 -4.15
C SER A 66 29.67 21.53 -4.83
N GLU A 67 29.75 21.61 -6.16
CA GLU A 67 30.53 22.63 -6.89
C GLU A 67 30.51 24.05 -6.26
N PRO A 68 31.62 24.82 -6.35
CA PRO A 68 31.90 25.92 -5.43
C PRO A 68 30.82 27.01 -5.48
N ASP A 69 30.07 27.12 -4.39
CA ASP A 69 29.25 28.29 -4.10
C ASP A 69 30.20 29.47 -3.82
N GLN A 70 30.15 30.53 -4.63
CA GLN A 70 31.19 31.57 -4.68
C GLN A 70 31.30 32.42 -3.40
N GLU A 71 30.45 32.20 -2.39
CA GLU A 71 30.39 33.04 -1.19
C GLU A 71 31.03 32.40 0.07
N LYS A 72 31.36 31.09 0.09
CA LYS A 72 32.07 30.45 1.21
C LYS A 72 33.04 29.36 0.76
N VAL A 73 34.35 29.58 0.96
CA VAL A 73 35.38 28.54 0.78
C VAL A 73 35.32 27.56 1.94
N ILE A 74 34.60 26.45 1.76
CA ILE A 74 34.57 25.33 2.71
C ILE A 74 35.63 24.31 2.29
N HIS A 75 36.59 24.02 3.19
CA HIS A 75 37.60 22.99 2.97
C HIS A 75 37.00 21.61 3.29
N PRO A 76 36.91 20.67 2.33
CA PRO A 76 36.46 19.31 2.62
C PRO A 76 37.52 18.55 3.41
N ASP A 77 37.13 17.56 4.21
CA ASP A 77 38.02 16.60 4.88
C ASP A 77 38.30 15.37 4.00
N HIS A 78 37.33 15.02 3.16
CA HIS A 78 37.39 13.87 2.25
C HIS A 78 36.71 14.17 0.91
N VAL A 79 37.12 13.44 -0.13
CA VAL A 79 36.51 13.50 -1.46
C VAL A 79 35.98 12.12 -1.83
N ILE A 80 34.70 12.05 -2.21
CA ILE A 80 34.09 10.83 -2.75
C ILE A 80 33.83 11.07 -4.23
N THR A 81 34.49 10.30 -5.08
CA THR A 81 34.40 10.40 -6.54
C THR A 81 33.66 9.20 -7.11
N PHE A 82 32.68 9.48 -7.98
CA PHE A 82 31.84 8.48 -8.63
C PHE A 82 32.27 8.31 -10.08
N GLU A 83 32.51 7.06 -10.48
CA GLU A 83 32.75 6.69 -11.87
C GLU A 83 31.71 5.65 -12.31
N VAL A 84 30.97 5.98 -13.36
CA VAL A 84 29.97 5.09 -13.95
C VAL A 84 30.68 4.06 -14.84
N ARG A 85 30.39 2.77 -14.61
CA ARG A 85 30.98 1.66 -15.38
C ARG A 85 30.01 1.07 -16.39
N GLU A 86 28.93 0.45 -15.93
CA GLU A 86 27.97 -0.24 -16.79
C GLU A 86 26.55 -0.11 -16.27
N TRP A 87 25.64 0.29 -17.16
CA TRP A 87 24.27 0.64 -16.84
C TRP A 87 23.40 -0.03 -17.89
N SER A 88 22.49 -0.91 -17.48
CA SER A 88 21.53 -1.53 -18.39
C SER A 88 20.14 -1.59 -17.80
N PHE A 89 19.16 -1.16 -18.59
CA PHE A 89 17.75 -1.41 -18.35
C PHE A 89 17.24 -2.33 -19.46
N HIS A 90 16.73 -3.48 -19.05
CA HIS A 90 16.07 -4.41 -19.96
C HIS A 90 14.62 -4.54 -19.55
N LEU A 91 13.72 -4.36 -20.52
CA LEU A 91 12.29 -4.59 -20.35
C LEU A 91 11.93 -5.75 -21.28
N ASP A 92 11.57 -6.87 -20.68
CA ASP A 92 11.11 -8.04 -21.42
C ASP A 92 9.64 -7.85 -21.78
N LYS A 93 9.35 -7.84 -23.08
CA LYS A 93 8.02 -7.57 -23.62
C LYS A 93 7.18 -8.82 -23.80
N ASP A 94 7.54 -9.94 -23.18
CA ASP A 94 6.72 -11.14 -23.24
C ASP A 94 5.27 -10.78 -22.88
N ALA A 95 4.41 -10.80 -23.92
CA ALA A 95 3.14 -10.10 -24.05
C ALA A 95 2.00 -10.75 -23.26
N LEU A 96 2.37 -11.30 -22.12
CA LEU A 96 1.48 -11.85 -21.13
C LEU A 96 1.43 -10.76 -20.05
N TYR A 97 0.25 -10.26 -19.70
CA TYR A 97 -0.01 -9.42 -18.52
C TYR A 97 0.10 -7.88 -18.66
N ASP A 98 -0.51 -7.21 -17.67
CA ASP A 98 -0.39 -5.79 -17.35
C ASP A 98 0.97 -5.43 -16.70
N ARG A 99 1.91 -6.39 -16.63
CA ARG A 99 3.25 -6.17 -16.10
C ARG A 99 4.33 -6.86 -16.91
N ALA A 100 5.39 -6.13 -17.24
CA ALA A 100 6.56 -6.65 -17.94
C ALA A 100 7.73 -6.90 -16.97
N PRO A 101 8.42 -8.04 -17.04
CA PRO A 101 9.68 -8.23 -16.33
C PRO A 101 10.67 -7.13 -16.75
N ALA A 102 11.25 -6.44 -15.77
CA ALA A 102 12.32 -5.49 -16.00
C ALA A 102 13.53 -5.84 -15.14
N THR A 103 14.70 -5.63 -15.72
CA THR A 103 15.98 -5.75 -15.04
C THR A 103 16.73 -4.43 -15.16
N LEU A 104 17.15 -3.88 -14.03
CA LEU A 104 18.01 -2.69 -13.97
C LEU A 104 19.32 -3.08 -13.30
N ARG A 105 20.42 -2.97 -14.05
CA ARG A 105 21.77 -3.17 -13.54
C ARG A 105 22.49 -1.83 -13.50
N MET A 106 23.07 -1.54 -12.34
CA MET A 106 23.91 -0.37 -12.11
C MET A 106 25.25 -0.82 -11.56
N ASN A 107 26.32 -0.49 -12.29
CA ASN A 107 27.70 -0.68 -11.87
C ASN A 107 28.38 0.68 -11.76
N ALA A 108 28.95 0.96 -10.59
CA ALA A 108 29.69 2.18 -10.31
C ALA A 108 30.97 1.86 -9.53
N LEU A 109 32.07 2.49 -9.91
CA LEU A 109 33.31 2.50 -9.13
C LEU A 109 33.30 3.77 -8.28
N VAL A 110 33.44 3.61 -6.96
CA VAL A 110 33.51 4.75 -6.05
C VAL A 110 34.86 4.76 -5.37
N ARG A 111 35.52 5.92 -5.45
CA ARG A 111 36.82 6.17 -4.82
C ARG A 111 36.64 7.22 -3.73
N THR A 112 36.99 6.83 -2.50
CA THR A 112 37.05 7.73 -1.34
C THR A 112 38.50 8.06 -1.05
N SER A 113 38.85 9.34 -1.02
CA SER A 113 40.21 9.83 -0.76
C SER A 113 40.25 10.92 0.30
N ASP A 114 41.42 11.12 0.91
CA ASP A 114 41.69 12.31 1.72
C ASP A 114 41.89 13.57 0.85
N VAL A 115 42.01 14.73 1.48
CA VAL A 115 42.27 16.03 0.82
C VAL A 115 43.59 16.09 0.04
N ARG A 116 44.54 15.20 0.33
CA ARG A 116 45.84 15.12 -0.36
C ARG A 116 45.78 14.15 -1.54
N GLY A 117 44.63 13.54 -1.79
CA GLY A 117 44.42 12.58 -2.87
C GLY A 117 44.83 11.14 -2.52
N ALA A 118 45.18 10.85 -1.27
CA ALA A 118 45.46 9.48 -0.86
C ALA A 118 44.15 8.67 -0.80
N VAL A 119 44.09 7.57 -1.55
CA VAL A 119 42.90 6.71 -1.62
C VAL A 119 42.75 5.95 -0.31
N LEU A 120 41.63 6.18 0.37
CA LEU A 120 41.25 5.48 1.60
C LEU A 120 40.53 4.16 1.27
N ARG A 121 39.68 4.19 0.23
CA ARG A 121 38.91 3.04 -0.21
C ARG A 121 38.48 3.20 -1.66
N GLU A 122 38.52 2.11 -2.41
CA GLU A 122 38.02 2.03 -3.79
C GLU A 122 37.20 0.75 -3.92
N THR A 123 35.92 0.90 -4.22
CA THR A 123 34.97 -0.21 -4.22
C THR A 123 34.09 -0.16 -5.47
N GLU A 124 33.91 -1.30 -6.12
CA GLU A 124 32.93 -1.46 -7.20
C GLU A 124 31.58 -1.88 -6.61
N PHE A 125 30.54 -1.10 -6.89
CA PHE A 125 29.18 -1.38 -6.49
C PHE A 125 28.37 -1.90 -7.66
N ARG A 126 27.70 -3.03 -7.42
CA ARG A 126 26.74 -3.62 -8.34
C ARG A 126 25.38 -3.73 -7.68
N VAL A 127 24.37 -3.17 -8.35
CA VAL A 127 22.96 -3.35 -8.01
C VAL A 127 22.27 -3.99 -9.22
N ASP A 128 21.69 -5.17 -9.03
CA ASP A 128 20.86 -5.88 -10.03
C ASP A 128 19.46 -5.99 -9.44
N ARG A 129 18.56 -5.10 -9.87
CA ARG A 129 17.17 -5.10 -9.42
C ARG A 129 16.31 -5.72 -10.51
N ARG A 130 15.46 -6.66 -10.12
CA ARG A 130 14.50 -7.33 -10.99
C ARG A 130 13.10 -7.15 -10.42
N GLU A 131 12.22 -6.60 -11.22
CA GLU A 131 10.85 -6.30 -10.82
C GLU A 131 9.92 -6.46 -12.02
N ARG A 132 8.63 -6.70 -11.79
CA ARG A 132 7.63 -6.67 -12.88
C ARG A 132 6.98 -5.30 -12.90
N LEU A 133 7.31 -4.49 -13.90
CA LEU A 133 6.80 -3.13 -14.03
C LEU A 133 5.39 -3.15 -14.56
N ARG A 134 4.49 -2.46 -13.86
CA ARG A 134 3.07 -2.35 -14.23
C ARG A 134 2.87 -1.35 -15.36
N LEU A 135 1.94 -1.64 -16.26
CA LEU A 135 1.42 -0.71 -17.25
C LEU A 135 0.62 0.42 -16.57
N GLU A 136 0.75 1.63 -17.06
CA GLU A 136 -0.07 2.76 -16.67
C GLU A 136 -1.50 2.52 -17.14
N GLN A 137 -2.43 2.42 -16.18
CA GLN A 137 -3.86 2.27 -16.43
C GLN A 137 -4.52 3.62 -16.77
N VAL A 138 -3.98 4.32 -17.77
CA VAL A 138 -4.51 5.61 -18.27
C VAL A 138 -4.37 5.63 -19.79
N GLY A 139 -5.47 5.76 -20.53
CA GLY A 139 -5.44 5.72 -22.00
C GLY A 139 -5.16 4.32 -22.55
N ARG A 140 -4.57 4.19 -23.74
CA ARG A 140 -4.35 2.90 -24.46
C ARG A 140 -3.38 1.91 -23.77
N ASN A 141 -3.12 2.05 -22.46
CA ASN A 141 -2.25 1.20 -21.65
C ASN A 141 -0.90 0.90 -22.33
N CYS A 142 -0.24 1.96 -22.81
CA CYS A 142 1.00 1.82 -23.57
C CYS A 142 2.24 1.89 -22.68
N ASP A 143 2.20 2.75 -21.65
CA ASP A 143 3.38 3.15 -20.88
C ASP A 143 3.55 2.36 -19.58
N TYR A 144 4.76 2.27 -19.03
CA TYR A 144 5.06 1.54 -17.81
C TYR A 144 5.37 2.48 -16.63
N VAL A 145 4.95 2.09 -15.42
CA VAL A 145 5.29 2.78 -14.17
C VAL A 145 6.76 2.48 -13.80
N ILE A 146 7.70 3.14 -14.49
CA ILE A 146 9.15 2.90 -14.35
C ILE A 146 9.78 3.76 -13.24
N SER A 147 9.20 4.93 -12.95
CA SER A 147 9.81 5.92 -12.03
C SER A 147 10.11 5.38 -10.62
N PRO A 148 9.20 4.62 -9.95
CA PRO A 148 9.49 4.04 -8.64
C PRO A 148 10.64 3.04 -8.67
N PHE A 149 10.66 2.16 -9.67
CA PHE A 149 11.69 1.15 -9.85
C PHE A 149 13.09 1.76 -9.93
N ILE A 150 13.24 2.85 -10.68
CA ILE A 150 14.51 3.57 -10.80
C ILE A 150 14.89 4.27 -9.51
N ARG A 151 13.95 4.98 -8.88
CA ARG A 151 14.21 5.71 -7.63
C ARG A 151 14.69 4.75 -6.54
N ASP A 152 13.99 3.65 -6.33
CA ASP A 152 14.32 2.70 -5.27
C ASP A 152 15.68 2.02 -5.54
N THR A 153 16.04 1.77 -6.80
CA THR A 153 17.37 1.23 -7.18
C THR A 153 18.47 2.27 -6.91
N ALA A 154 18.20 3.54 -7.21
CA ALA A 154 19.13 4.64 -6.97
C ALA A 154 19.39 4.85 -5.47
N GLU A 155 18.33 4.77 -4.64
CA GLU A 155 18.41 4.85 -3.19
C GLU A 155 19.21 3.67 -2.60
N GLU A 156 19.01 2.44 -3.11
CA GLU A 156 19.79 1.27 -2.69
C GLU A 156 21.29 1.42 -3.02
N LEU A 157 21.61 1.89 -4.23
CA LEU A 157 22.99 2.18 -4.63
C LEU A 157 23.62 3.22 -3.70
N ALA A 158 22.91 4.33 -3.46
CA ALA A 158 23.39 5.39 -2.59
C ALA A 158 23.66 4.88 -1.17
N ALA A 159 22.72 4.13 -0.59
CA ALA A 159 22.88 3.54 0.74
C ALA A 159 24.11 2.63 0.84
N LYS A 160 24.34 1.77 -0.16
CA LYS A 160 25.54 0.91 -0.22
C LYS A 160 26.83 1.71 -0.29
N VAL A 161 26.86 2.75 -1.13
CA VAL A 161 28.04 3.62 -1.27
C VAL A 161 28.37 4.32 0.04
N PHE A 162 27.38 4.93 0.69
CA PHE A 162 27.64 5.70 1.91
C PHE A 162 27.87 4.82 3.14
N LEU A 163 27.36 3.59 3.14
CA LEU A 163 27.78 2.59 4.12
C LEU A 163 29.28 2.24 3.95
N ASP A 164 29.76 2.09 2.73
CA ASP A 164 31.17 1.82 2.44
C ASP A 164 32.08 3.01 2.75
N ALA A 165 31.59 4.23 2.50
CA ALA A 165 32.27 5.46 2.90
C ALA A 165 32.42 5.55 4.43
N LYS A 166 31.40 5.18 5.21
CA LYS A 166 31.50 5.09 6.69
C LYS A 166 32.61 4.12 7.12
N LEU A 167 32.76 2.99 6.42
CA LEU A 167 33.84 2.03 6.68
C LEU A 167 35.22 2.61 6.35
N ALA A 168 35.33 3.40 5.29
CA ALA A 168 36.59 4.08 4.92
C ALA A 168 37.04 5.10 5.99
N PHE A 169 36.10 5.64 6.77
CA PHE A 169 36.37 6.59 7.86
C PHE A 169 36.51 5.93 9.25
N GLY A 170 36.59 4.59 9.30
CA GLY A 170 36.90 3.85 10.52
C GLY A 170 35.71 3.49 11.42
N GLU A 171 34.46 3.68 10.97
CA GLU A 171 33.30 3.10 11.66
C GLU A 171 33.05 1.66 11.18
N GLN A 172 33.19 0.67 12.06
CA GLN A 172 32.75 -0.70 11.77
C GLN A 172 31.22 -0.83 11.85
N PRO A 173 30.59 -1.72 11.06
CA PRO A 173 29.18 -2.07 11.24
C PRO A 173 29.06 -2.81 12.57
N SER A 174 28.11 -2.41 13.41
CA SER A 174 27.76 -3.20 14.61
C SER A 174 27.27 -4.57 14.16
N SER A 175 28.09 -5.60 14.37
CA SER A 175 27.73 -7.00 14.08
C SER A 175 26.70 -7.49 15.13
N PRO A 176 25.69 -8.30 14.74
CA PRO A 176 24.86 -8.98 15.72
C PRO A 176 25.69 -10.06 16.41
N SER A 177 25.71 -10.02 17.74
CA SER A 177 26.41 -11.00 18.58
C SER A 177 25.70 -12.36 18.47
N VAL A 178 26.30 -13.29 17.72
CA VAL A 178 25.92 -14.70 17.76
C VAL A 178 26.52 -15.29 19.03
N SER A 179 25.67 -15.53 20.03
CA SER A 179 26.04 -16.33 21.20
C SER A 179 25.95 -17.80 20.79
N GLN A 180 27.11 -18.44 20.62
CA GLN A 180 27.22 -19.89 20.58
C GLN A 180 26.90 -20.42 21.98
N GLU A 181 25.80 -21.17 22.11
CA GLU A 181 25.59 -22.03 23.27
C GLU A 181 25.71 -23.49 22.81
N SER A 182 26.81 -24.11 23.25
CA SER A 182 27.16 -25.50 23.01
C SER A 182 26.28 -26.43 23.84
N ALA A 183 26.02 -27.60 23.26
CA ALA A 183 25.26 -28.69 23.86
C ALA A 183 25.82 -29.16 25.22
N SER A 184 24.93 -29.50 26.13
CA SER A 184 25.16 -30.57 27.10
C SER A 184 23.86 -31.31 27.42
N HIS A 185 23.95 -32.65 27.39
CA HIS A 185 22.90 -33.62 27.70
C HIS A 185 22.40 -33.50 29.15
N PRO A 186 21.24 -34.12 29.43
CA PRO A 186 21.31 -35.28 30.31
C PRO A 186 20.54 -36.52 29.81
N SER A 187 21.09 -37.67 30.18
CA SER A 187 20.57 -39.02 29.95
C SER A 187 19.42 -39.41 30.89
N ALA A 188 18.51 -40.21 30.32
CA ALA A 188 17.83 -41.41 30.84
C ALA A 188 16.98 -41.36 32.12
N PHE A 189 15.72 -41.87 32.03
CA PHE A 189 15.23 -43.17 32.58
C PHE A 189 13.68 -43.34 32.35
N PRO A 190 13.04 -44.53 32.51
CA PRO A 190 12.54 -45.32 31.37
C PRO A 190 11.02 -45.66 31.36
N ALA A 191 10.60 -46.19 30.19
CA ALA A 191 9.61 -47.24 29.88
C ALA A 191 8.19 -47.28 30.49
N THR A 192 7.19 -47.34 29.60
CA THR A 192 6.16 -48.41 29.40
C THR A 192 5.14 -47.84 28.39
N GLY A 193 4.84 -48.41 27.23
CA GLY A 193 4.33 -49.76 26.99
C GLY A 193 2.84 -49.65 26.62
N GLY A 194 2.49 -49.74 25.32
CA GLY A 194 1.09 -49.81 24.88
C GLY A 194 0.84 -49.28 23.47
N SER A 195 0.96 -50.15 22.47
CA SER A 195 0.46 -49.92 21.11
C SER A 195 -1.04 -50.24 21.02
N PRO A 196 -1.84 -49.42 20.33
CA PRO A 196 -2.98 -49.92 19.56
C PRO A 196 -2.95 -49.38 18.10
N PRO A 197 -3.80 -49.92 17.20
CA PRO A 197 -3.36 -50.44 15.91
C PRO A 197 -3.13 -49.37 14.84
N SER A 198 -2.25 -49.73 13.91
CA SER A 198 -2.06 -49.08 12.63
C SER A 198 -3.38 -49.07 11.84
N ALA A 199 -4.13 -47.97 11.96
CA ALA A 199 -4.97 -47.53 10.87
C ALA A 199 -4.02 -46.95 9.82
N THR A 200 -3.86 -47.67 8.72
CA THR A 200 -3.30 -47.10 7.48
C THR A 200 -4.06 -45.81 7.20
N PRO A 201 -3.42 -44.63 7.19
CA PRO A 201 -4.04 -43.48 6.57
C PRO A 201 -4.05 -43.82 5.08
N SER A 202 -5.24 -44.10 4.56
CA SER A 202 -5.57 -43.85 3.16
C SER A 202 -4.87 -42.54 2.76
N ALA A 203 -4.13 -42.56 1.64
CA ALA A 203 -3.38 -41.42 1.15
C ALA A 203 -4.33 -40.25 0.83
N SER A 204 -4.73 -39.49 1.87
CA SER A 204 -5.32 -38.18 1.72
C SER A 204 -4.19 -37.28 1.22
N SER A 205 -4.43 -36.61 0.11
CA SER A 205 -3.46 -35.70 -0.46
C SER A 205 -2.99 -34.68 0.58
N ALA A 206 -1.67 -34.57 0.73
CA ALA A 206 -1.04 -33.62 1.63
C ALA A 206 -1.29 -32.16 1.20
N LEU A 207 -1.71 -31.93 -0.03
CA LEU A 207 -1.99 -30.61 -0.59
C LEU A 207 -3.49 -30.31 -0.56
N ARG A 208 -3.82 -29.13 -0.06
CA ARG A 208 -5.14 -28.52 -0.21
C ARG A 208 -5.01 -27.26 -1.03
N PHE A 209 -6.03 -26.91 -1.79
CA PHE A 209 -6.03 -25.65 -2.52
C PHE A 209 -7.39 -24.97 -2.47
N LYS A 210 -7.38 -23.67 -2.76
CA LYS A 210 -8.58 -22.85 -2.93
C LYS A 210 -8.44 -21.98 -4.16
N ALA A 211 -9.41 -22.05 -5.06
CA ALA A 211 -9.51 -21.22 -6.24
C ALA A 211 -10.49 -20.06 -6.01
N LEU A 212 -10.15 -18.89 -6.52
CA LEU A 212 -10.92 -17.65 -6.45
C LEU A 212 -10.87 -16.97 -7.82
N LEU A 213 -12.00 -16.50 -8.32
CA LEU A 213 -12.06 -15.57 -9.44
C LEU A 213 -12.22 -14.15 -8.90
N LEU A 214 -11.31 -13.28 -9.31
CA LEU A 214 -11.20 -11.87 -8.95
C LEU A 214 -11.35 -11.07 -10.24
N ASP A 215 -12.15 -10.01 -10.19
CA ASP A 215 -12.35 -9.05 -11.26
C ASP A 215 -11.52 -7.79 -11.01
N GLU A 216 -11.36 -6.95 -12.03
CA GLU A 216 -10.47 -5.78 -11.96
C GLU A 216 -11.03 -4.72 -11.01
N ASN A 217 -12.34 -4.49 -11.05
CA ASN A 217 -12.98 -3.46 -10.26
C ASN A 217 -13.44 -3.98 -8.87
N GLY A 218 -13.57 -5.30 -8.69
CA GLY A 218 -13.88 -5.97 -7.43
C GLY A 218 -15.37 -5.99 -7.05
N ASP A 219 -16.27 -5.75 -8.00
CA ASP A 219 -17.73 -5.72 -7.80
C ASP A 219 -18.42 -7.07 -8.11
N LEU A 220 -17.66 -8.05 -8.64
CA LEU A 220 -18.11 -9.38 -9.05
C LEU A 220 -19.13 -9.39 -10.21
N ILE A 221 -19.29 -8.27 -10.89
CA ILE A 221 -20.09 -8.13 -12.11
C ILE A 221 -19.12 -8.22 -13.27
N LEU A 222 -18.95 -9.42 -13.79
CA LEU A 222 -18.02 -9.68 -14.87
C LEU A 222 -18.54 -9.10 -16.18
N GLU A 223 -17.84 -8.09 -16.70
CA GLU A 223 -18.22 -7.44 -17.95
C GLU A 223 -17.32 -7.84 -19.12
N SER A 224 -17.89 -7.77 -20.32
CA SER A 224 -17.15 -7.92 -21.56
C SER A 224 -15.96 -6.96 -21.64
N GLY A 225 -14.77 -7.49 -21.91
CA GLY A 225 -13.54 -6.70 -21.98
C GLY A 225 -12.90 -6.38 -20.63
N GLU A 226 -13.50 -6.82 -19.51
CA GLU A 226 -12.90 -6.66 -18.19
C GLU A 226 -11.74 -7.63 -17.97
N HIS A 227 -10.72 -7.20 -17.23
CA HIS A 227 -9.64 -8.07 -16.80
C HIS A 227 -10.04 -8.90 -15.58
N VAL A 228 -9.86 -10.22 -15.67
CA VAL A 228 -10.11 -11.15 -14.56
C VAL A 228 -8.86 -11.93 -14.18
N ARG A 229 -8.80 -12.35 -12.92
CA ARG A 229 -7.75 -13.20 -12.37
C ARG A 229 -8.35 -14.42 -11.68
N VAL A 230 -7.91 -15.62 -12.06
CA VAL A 230 -8.13 -16.84 -11.28
C VAL A 230 -6.93 -17.05 -10.39
N ARG A 231 -7.10 -16.82 -9.08
CA ARG A 231 -6.09 -17.07 -8.07
C ARG A 231 -6.27 -18.42 -7.41
N VAL A 232 -5.18 -19.16 -7.25
CA VAL A 232 -5.16 -20.50 -6.67
C VAL A 232 -4.16 -20.54 -5.53
N ASP A 233 -4.67 -20.54 -4.29
CA ASP A 233 -3.87 -20.68 -3.08
C ASP A 233 -3.70 -22.17 -2.75
N VAL A 234 -2.46 -22.67 -2.78
CA VAL A 234 -2.10 -24.07 -2.49
C VAL A 234 -1.32 -24.11 -1.17
N VAL A 235 -1.73 -24.98 -0.26
CA VAL A 235 -1.08 -25.20 1.04
C VAL A 235 -0.62 -26.65 1.19
N ASN A 236 0.61 -26.83 1.67
CA ASN A 236 1.11 -28.13 2.07
C ASN A 236 0.75 -28.41 3.54
N THR A 237 -0.23 -29.27 3.75
CA THR A 237 -0.65 -29.74 5.08
C THR A 237 0.07 -31.01 5.53
N GLY A 238 0.92 -31.57 4.68
CA GLY A 238 1.76 -32.72 5.01
C GLY A 238 3.03 -32.35 5.77
N THR A 239 3.81 -33.37 6.10
CA THR A 239 5.06 -33.26 6.85
C THR A 239 6.31 -33.29 5.97
N ILE A 240 6.15 -33.48 4.65
CA ILE A 240 7.23 -33.62 3.68
C ILE A 240 7.11 -32.51 2.62
N PRO A 241 8.24 -31.94 2.13
CA PRO A 241 8.22 -31.01 1.00
C PRO A 241 7.60 -31.65 -0.25
N VAL A 242 6.81 -30.87 -0.99
CA VAL A 242 6.17 -31.32 -2.23
C VAL A 242 6.73 -30.54 -3.41
N GLN A 243 6.97 -31.23 -4.52
CA GLN A 243 7.50 -30.70 -5.78
C GLN A 243 6.74 -31.30 -6.97
N ASP A 244 7.00 -30.79 -8.18
CA ASP A 244 6.38 -31.22 -9.44
C ASP A 244 4.85 -31.10 -9.45
N VAL A 245 4.37 -30.02 -8.84
CA VAL A 245 2.94 -29.68 -8.75
C VAL A 245 2.61 -28.66 -9.83
N SER A 246 1.48 -28.87 -10.51
CA SER A 246 0.95 -27.94 -11.50
C SER A 246 -0.53 -27.70 -11.26
N VAL A 247 -0.95 -26.46 -11.48
CA VAL A 247 -2.36 -26.07 -11.52
C VAL A 247 -2.78 -25.93 -12.97
N SER A 248 -3.93 -26.49 -13.33
CA SER A 248 -4.49 -26.40 -14.67
C SER A 248 -5.93 -25.91 -14.65
N LEU A 249 -6.25 -25.00 -15.58
CA LEU A 249 -7.58 -24.50 -15.88
C LEU A 249 -8.17 -25.29 -17.06
N THR A 250 -9.40 -25.76 -16.89
CA THR A 250 -10.24 -26.38 -17.94
C THR A 250 -11.65 -25.79 -17.84
N GLY A 251 -12.52 -25.92 -18.83
CA GLY A 251 -13.85 -25.30 -18.78
C GLY A 251 -14.35 -24.82 -20.14
N THR A 252 -15.19 -23.77 -20.11
CA THR A 252 -15.80 -23.16 -21.29
C THR A 252 -14.72 -22.63 -22.26
N PRO A 253 -14.62 -23.16 -23.49
CA PRO A 253 -13.55 -22.80 -24.44
C PRO A 253 -13.46 -21.30 -24.75
N GLU A 254 -14.61 -20.63 -24.92
CA GLU A 254 -14.70 -19.20 -25.24
C GLU A 254 -14.06 -18.30 -24.18
N VAL A 255 -13.98 -18.79 -22.94
CA VAL A 255 -13.32 -18.09 -21.83
C VAL A 255 -11.87 -18.57 -21.67
N LEU A 256 -11.62 -19.86 -21.84
CA LEU A 256 -10.27 -20.43 -21.66
C LEU A 256 -9.27 -20.06 -22.74
N ASP A 257 -9.71 -19.88 -23.98
CA ASP A 257 -8.84 -19.47 -25.08
C ASP A 257 -8.26 -18.05 -24.88
N LEU A 258 -8.82 -17.29 -23.94
CA LEU A 258 -8.37 -15.94 -23.57
C LEU A 258 -7.31 -15.96 -22.47
N PHE A 259 -7.15 -17.08 -21.76
CA PHE A 259 -6.08 -17.26 -20.80
C PHE A 259 -4.80 -17.59 -21.56
N PRO A 260 -3.75 -16.75 -21.48
CA PRO A 260 -2.55 -16.98 -22.27
C PRO A 260 -1.77 -18.24 -21.88
N ALA A 261 -1.96 -18.70 -20.64
CA ALA A 261 -1.56 -20.01 -20.17
C ALA A 261 -2.69 -20.58 -19.34
N THR A 262 -3.02 -21.85 -19.56
CA THR A 262 -4.00 -22.59 -18.77
C THR A 262 -3.35 -23.58 -17.81
N THR A 263 -2.02 -23.67 -17.79
CA THR A 263 -1.29 -24.50 -16.83
C THR A 263 -0.08 -23.75 -16.30
N LEU A 264 0.08 -23.71 -14.98
CA LEU A 264 1.21 -23.08 -14.29
C LEU A 264 1.83 -24.08 -13.30
N ALA A 265 3.16 -24.14 -13.27
CA ALA A 265 3.91 -24.95 -12.33
C ALA A 265 4.05 -24.22 -10.98
N LEU A 266 3.83 -24.93 -9.89
CA LEU A 266 4.05 -24.44 -8.54
C LEU A 266 5.51 -24.68 -8.13
N PRO A 267 6.21 -23.68 -7.57
CA PRO A 267 7.52 -23.89 -6.96
C PRO A 267 7.46 -24.91 -5.81
N PRO A 268 8.59 -25.54 -5.43
CA PRO A 268 8.64 -26.48 -4.31
C PRO A 268 8.03 -25.89 -3.03
N LEU A 269 7.15 -26.67 -2.39
CA LEU A 269 6.33 -26.24 -1.26
C LEU A 269 6.71 -26.99 0.01
N GLN A 270 7.26 -26.27 0.98
CA GLN A 270 7.65 -26.82 2.29
C GLN A 270 6.43 -27.16 3.16
N PRO A 271 6.55 -28.04 4.16
CA PRO A 271 5.49 -28.29 5.13
C PRO A 271 4.94 -27.00 5.75
N ALA A 272 3.61 -26.89 5.86
CA ALA A 272 2.87 -25.72 6.32
C ALA A 272 3.05 -24.44 5.47
N GLN A 273 3.72 -24.51 4.31
CA GLN A 273 3.87 -23.37 3.41
C GLN A 273 2.64 -23.24 2.50
N THR A 274 2.21 -22.00 2.28
CA THR A 274 1.21 -21.63 1.27
C THR A 274 1.88 -20.86 0.14
N LYS A 275 1.47 -21.15 -1.10
CA LYS A 275 1.85 -20.40 -2.31
C LYS A 275 0.61 -20.14 -3.16
N SER A 276 0.62 -19.00 -3.84
CA SER A 276 -0.47 -18.56 -4.70
C SER A 276 -0.01 -18.54 -6.15
N LEU A 277 -0.84 -19.05 -7.05
CA LEU A 277 -0.68 -18.92 -8.49
C LEU A 277 -1.82 -18.07 -9.05
N GLU A 278 -1.56 -17.30 -10.10
CA GLU A 278 -2.56 -16.45 -10.74
C GLU A 278 -2.58 -16.68 -12.24
N PHE A 279 -3.77 -16.90 -12.77
CA PHE A 279 -4.06 -16.89 -14.20
C PHE A 279 -4.82 -15.61 -14.50
N MET A 280 -4.48 -14.92 -15.58
CA MET A 280 -5.13 -13.65 -15.95
C MET A 280 -5.64 -13.73 -17.38
N ALA A 281 -6.82 -13.14 -17.63
CA ALA A 281 -7.40 -13.03 -18.96
C ALA A 281 -8.21 -11.74 -19.08
N THR A 282 -8.48 -11.33 -20.32
CA THR A 282 -9.50 -10.33 -20.62
C THR A 282 -10.75 -11.06 -21.07
N LEU A 283 -11.89 -10.76 -20.46
CA LEU A 283 -13.16 -11.41 -20.79
C LEU A 283 -13.59 -11.11 -22.25
N PRO A 284 -14.24 -12.07 -22.92
CA PRO A 284 -14.59 -11.94 -24.32
C PRO A 284 -15.62 -10.81 -24.52
N PRO A 285 -15.63 -10.15 -25.69
CA PRO A 285 -16.74 -9.27 -26.05
C PRO A 285 -18.01 -10.10 -26.25
N THR A 286 -19.03 -9.86 -25.42
CA THR A 286 -20.35 -10.52 -25.54
C THR A 286 -21.45 -9.47 -25.74
N LEU A 287 -22.43 -9.80 -26.60
CA LEU A 287 -23.63 -8.99 -26.81
C LEU A 287 -24.82 -9.45 -25.96
N GLN A 288 -24.72 -10.64 -25.38
CA GLN A 288 -25.70 -11.23 -24.47
C GLN A 288 -24.95 -11.87 -23.29
N PRO A 289 -25.61 -12.02 -22.12
CA PRO A 289 -25.00 -12.71 -20.99
C PRO A 289 -24.50 -14.11 -21.37
N LEU A 290 -23.21 -14.37 -21.14
CA LEU A 290 -22.55 -15.65 -21.38
C LEU A 290 -22.31 -16.36 -20.05
N GLN A 291 -22.92 -17.52 -19.85
CA GLN A 291 -22.61 -18.39 -18.72
C GLN A 291 -21.36 -19.21 -19.05
N ALA A 292 -20.42 -19.27 -18.13
CA ALA A 292 -19.19 -20.01 -18.29
C ALA A 292 -18.75 -20.66 -16.97
N GLU A 293 -17.94 -21.71 -17.10
CA GLU A 293 -17.32 -22.40 -15.96
C GLU A 293 -15.82 -22.53 -16.17
N ILE A 294 -15.07 -22.34 -15.09
CA ILE A 294 -13.64 -22.61 -15.01
C ILE A 294 -13.43 -23.69 -13.95
N HIS A 295 -12.99 -24.87 -14.37
CA HIS A 295 -12.56 -25.95 -13.50
C HIS A 295 -11.06 -25.86 -13.24
N VAL A 296 -10.71 -25.73 -11.96
CA VAL A 296 -9.34 -25.64 -11.48
C VAL A 296 -8.94 -27.01 -10.93
N SER A 297 -7.86 -27.58 -11.46
CA SER A 297 -7.33 -28.87 -11.03
C SER A 297 -5.89 -28.75 -10.54
N LEU A 298 -5.56 -29.50 -9.51
CA LEU A 298 -4.21 -29.59 -8.95
C LEU A 298 -3.63 -30.97 -9.26
N THR A 299 -2.52 -31.01 -9.97
CA THR A 299 -1.84 -32.25 -10.36
C THR A 299 -0.41 -32.30 -9.80
N GLN A 300 0.09 -33.50 -9.51
CA GLN A 300 1.48 -33.75 -9.15
C GLN A 300 2.01 -34.88 -10.03
N SER A 301 3.11 -34.62 -10.75
CA SER A 301 3.66 -35.57 -11.73
C SER A 301 2.59 -36.11 -12.71
N GLY A 302 1.65 -35.25 -13.11
CA GLY A 302 0.55 -35.58 -14.04
C GLY A 302 -0.64 -36.31 -13.42
N LYS A 303 -0.63 -36.63 -12.12
CA LYS A 303 -1.77 -37.25 -11.42
C LYS A 303 -2.56 -36.20 -10.66
N LEU A 304 -3.88 -36.27 -10.72
CA LEU A 304 -4.76 -35.43 -9.91
C LEU A 304 -4.55 -35.74 -8.42
N ILE A 305 -4.28 -34.71 -7.63
CA ILE A 305 -3.96 -34.84 -6.20
C ILE A 305 -4.95 -34.09 -5.30
N ALA A 306 -5.94 -33.41 -5.83
CA ALA A 306 -7.03 -32.85 -5.03
C ALA A 306 -8.31 -32.79 -5.86
N PRO A 307 -9.50 -32.82 -5.22
CA PRO A 307 -10.75 -32.60 -5.92
C PRO A 307 -10.71 -31.29 -6.71
N PRO A 308 -11.07 -31.29 -8.01
CA PRO A 308 -11.14 -30.05 -8.78
C PRO A 308 -12.18 -29.10 -8.20
N GLN A 309 -11.95 -27.81 -8.37
CA GLN A 309 -12.88 -26.76 -7.93
C GLN A 309 -13.47 -26.07 -9.16
N THR A 310 -14.79 -25.90 -9.17
CA THR A 310 -15.50 -25.21 -10.26
C THR A 310 -15.83 -23.79 -9.86
N LEU A 311 -15.47 -22.84 -10.71
CA LEU A 311 -15.85 -21.43 -10.65
C LEU A 311 -16.90 -21.18 -11.72
N SER A 312 -18.15 -20.97 -11.33
CA SER A 312 -19.24 -20.63 -12.24
C SER A 312 -19.37 -19.11 -12.32
N LEU A 313 -19.44 -18.58 -13.54
CA LEU A 313 -19.49 -17.15 -13.80
C LEU A 313 -20.49 -16.79 -14.90
N THR A 314 -20.97 -15.55 -14.88
CA THR A 314 -21.83 -14.99 -15.94
C THR A 314 -21.23 -13.68 -16.41
N ILE A 315 -20.81 -13.63 -17.67
CA ILE A 315 -20.19 -12.47 -18.31
C ILE A 315 -21.28 -11.65 -18.98
N GLN A 316 -21.45 -10.39 -18.58
CA GLN A 316 -22.45 -9.48 -19.13
C GLN A 316 -21.88 -8.64 -20.28
N PRO A 317 -22.73 -8.05 -21.13
CA PRO A 317 -22.29 -7.04 -22.09
C PRO A 317 -21.65 -5.85 -21.38
N ALA A 318 -20.69 -5.18 -22.03
CA ALA A 318 -20.01 -4.03 -21.45
C ALA A 318 -21.00 -2.89 -21.10
N GLY A 319 -20.93 -2.37 -19.89
CA GLY A 319 -21.81 -1.31 -19.38
C GLY A 319 -23.19 -1.80 -18.93
N ALA A 320 -23.41 -3.10 -18.84
CA ALA A 320 -24.61 -3.68 -18.23
C ALA A 320 -24.58 -3.53 -16.70
N GLY A 321 -23.39 -3.51 -16.10
CA GLY A 321 -23.14 -3.07 -14.74
C GLY A 321 -22.62 -1.64 -14.75
N LEU A 322 -23.39 -0.68 -14.24
CA LEU A 322 -22.77 0.57 -13.81
C LEU A 322 -21.90 0.23 -12.59
N ASP A 323 -20.58 0.15 -12.81
CA ASP A 323 -19.57 0.05 -11.75
C ASP A 323 -19.70 1.27 -10.83
N ASP A 324 -20.38 1.05 -9.71
CA ASP A 324 -20.70 2.07 -8.73
C ASP A 324 -20.36 1.56 -7.32
N VAL A 325 -19.61 2.38 -6.58
CA VAL A 325 -19.24 2.12 -5.18
C VAL A 325 -20.45 2.11 -4.24
N ASP A 326 -21.62 2.55 -4.71
CA ASP A 326 -22.89 2.38 -4.00
C ASP A 326 -23.37 0.91 -3.96
N ARG A 327 -22.81 0.02 -4.79
CA ARG A 327 -23.04 -1.42 -4.74
C ARG A 327 -22.01 -2.07 -3.80
N ILE A 328 -22.42 -2.23 -2.54
CA ILE A 328 -21.55 -2.81 -1.52
C ILE A 328 -21.22 -4.27 -1.88
N PRO A 329 -19.93 -4.65 -1.95
CA PRO A 329 -19.54 -6.01 -2.29
C PRO A 329 -20.02 -7.04 -1.26
N ALA A 330 -20.21 -8.28 -1.70
CA ALA A 330 -20.59 -9.37 -0.81
C ALA A 330 -19.49 -9.64 0.23
N PRO A 331 -19.83 -9.89 1.52
CA PRO A 331 -18.84 -10.14 2.54
C PRO A 331 -18.04 -11.43 2.29
N ARG A 332 -16.72 -11.38 2.48
CA ARG A 332 -15.89 -12.58 2.49
C ARG A 332 -16.04 -13.29 3.84
N SER A 333 -16.81 -14.38 3.86
CA SER A 333 -17.21 -15.10 5.09
C SER A 333 -16.06 -15.47 6.04
N ALA A 334 -14.87 -15.75 5.51
CA ALA A 334 -13.68 -16.10 6.29
C ALA A 334 -12.86 -14.90 6.81
N PHE A 335 -13.07 -13.69 6.29
CA PHE A 335 -12.33 -12.50 6.72
C PHE A 335 -13.09 -11.77 7.82
N ARG A 336 -12.46 -11.63 8.98
CA ARG A 336 -13.03 -10.98 10.17
C ARG A 336 -11.95 -10.19 10.89
N GLN A 337 -12.31 -9.02 11.36
CA GLN A 337 -11.46 -8.14 12.15
C GLN A 337 -12.18 -7.75 13.45
N PRO A 338 -12.36 -8.68 14.41
CA PRO A 338 -13.12 -8.43 15.63
C PRO A 338 -12.46 -7.39 16.56
N GLY A 339 -11.15 -7.15 16.42
CA GLY A 339 -10.41 -6.11 17.13
C GLY A 339 -10.38 -4.75 16.42
N THR A 340 -11.07 -4.59 15.29
CA THR A 340 -11.18 -3.30 14.60
C THR A 340 -12.46 -2.59 15.01
N TYR A 341 -12.37 -1.28 15.22
CA TYR A 341 -13.47 -0.40 15.60
C TYR A 341 -13.51 0.80 14.67
N LEU A 342 -14.70 1.11 14.15
CA LEU A 342 -14.92 2.24 13.24
C LEU A 342 -15.84 3.26 13.89
N ILE A 343 -15.43 4.53 13.84
CA ILE A 343 -16.29 5.68 14.10
C ILE A 343 -16.36 6.49 12.80
N ALA A 344 -17.50 6.45 12.12
CA ALA A 344 -17.75 7.17 10.88
C ALA A 344 -18.67 8.36 11.13
N ILE A 345 -18.22 9.56 10.75
CA ILE A 345 -18.91 10.82 11.00
C ILE A 345 -19.08 11.55 9.66
N GLY A 346 -20.30 11.91 9.31
CA GLY A 346 -20.61 12.56 8.03
C GLY A 346 -21.63 13.68 8.21
N ILE A 347 -21.30 14.90 7.76
CA ILE A 347 -22.18 16.07 7.92
C ILE A 347 -22.32 16.77 6.57
N SER A 348 -23.51 16.63 5.96
CA SER A 348 -23.77 17.16 4.63
C SER A 348 -24.20 18.62 4.61
N ASN A 349 -24.72 19.15 5.73
CA ASN A 349 -25.41 20.45 5.77
C ASN A 349 -24.93 21.32 6.94
N ASP A 350 -24.79 22.61 6.67
CA ASP A 350 -24.50 23.67 7.66
C ASP A 350 -25.58 24.76 7.46
N PRO A 351 -26.29 25.23 8.50
CA PRO A 351 -27.27 26.29 8.31
C PRO A 351 -26.62 27.56 7.72
N PRO A 352 -27.30 28.27 6.79
CA PRO A 352 -26.77 29.44 6.11
C PRO A 352 -26.23 30.50 7.09
N PRO A 353 -25.15 31.25 6.73
CA PRO A 353 -24.80 31.66 5.36
C PRO A 353 -23.54 30.99 4.79
N ARG A 354 -23.25 29.73 5.12
CA ARG A 354 -22.06 29.03 4.60
C ARG A 354 -22.27 28.56 3.15
N THR A 355 -21.54 29.14 2.20
CA THR A 355 -21.73 29.00 0.75
C THR A 355 -21.00 27.80 0.10
N LYS A 356 -20.52 26.82 0.88
CA LYS A 356 -19.91 25.59 0.33
C LYS A 356 -20.38 24.36 1.10
N LEU A 357 -21.53 23.84 0.68
CA LEU A 357 -22.11 22.60 1.19
C LEU A 357 -21.23 21.40 0.83
N ARG A 358 -21.22 20.36 1.69
CA ARG A 358 -20.63 19.05 1.40
C ARG A 358 -21.77 18.08 1.15
N LYS A 359 -22.44 18.19 0.00
CA LYS A 359 -23.70 17.49 -0.31
C LYS A 359 -23.69 16.01 0.09
N TYR A 360 -22.58 15.32 -0.10
CA TYR A 360 -22.50 13.86 0.02
C TYR A 360 -21.87 13.34 1.31
N ALA A 361 -21.38 14.21 2.20
CA ALA A 361 -20.61 13.79 3.37
C ALA A 361 -21.31 12.81 4.32
N SER A 362 -22.61 12.98 4.57
CA SER A 362 -23.43 12.06 5.36
C SER A 362 -23.54 10.68 4.71
N MET A 363 -23.69 10.64 3.38
CA MET A 363 -23.77 9.42 2.60
C MET A 363 -22.40 8.72 2.49
N ASP A 364 -21.34 9.50 2.29
CA ASP A 364 -19.95 9.05 2.30
C ASP A 364 -19.63 8.27 3.60
N ALA A 365 -19.98 8.83 4.77
CA ALA A 365 -19.77 8.16 6.05
C ALA A 365 -20.56 6.86 6.20
N GLN A 366 -21.80 6.81 5.69
CA GLN A 366 -22.57 5.56 5.63
C GLN A 366 -21.87 4.52 4.75
N ARG A 367 -21.44 4.89 3.54
CA ARG A 367 -20.79 3.95 2.61
C ARG A 367 -19.49 3.40 3.14
N VAL A 368 -18.68 4.24 3.77
CA VAL A 368 -17.46 3.79 4.45
C VAL A 368 -17.80 2.79 5.56
N ALA A 369 -18.83 3.06 6.37
CA ALA A 369 -19.28 2.14 7.40
C ALA A 369 -19.79 0.80 6.81
N ASP A 370 -20.49 0.83 5.69
CA ASP A 370 -20.98 -0.37 5.01
C ASP A 370 -19.82 -1.21 4.45
N TYR A 371 -18.82 -0.57 3.83
CA TYR A 371 -17.63 -1.23 3.28
C TYR A 371 -16.78 -1.90 4.35
N PHE A 372 -16.51 -1.21 5.46
CA PHE A 372 -15.75 -1.80 6.55
C PHE A 372 -16.48 -2.99 7.20
N GLN A 373 -17.81 -2.99 7.22
CA GLN A 373 -18.59 -4.16 7.66
C GLN A 373 -18.53 -5.30 6.64
N ALA A 374 -18.69 -5.01 5.36
CA ALA A 374 -18.77 -6.02 4.31
C ALA A 374 -17.40 -6.65 4.00
N ILE A 375 -16.43 -5.85 3.56
CA ILE A 375 -15.12 -6.31 3.08
C ILE A 375 -13.97 -5.97 4.04
N GLY A 376 -14.18 -5.04 4.98
CA GLY A 376 -13.24 -4.80 6.09
C GLY A 376 -13.35 -5.83 7.23
N GLY A 377 -14.42 -6.64 7.25
CA GLY A 377 -14.64 -7.67 8.28
C GLY A 377 -14.92 -7.11 9.67
N VAL A 378 -15.24 -5.82 9.80
CA VAL A 378 -15.54 -5.15 11.08
C VAL A 378 -16.94 -5.56 11.56
N PRO A 379 -17.10 -6.09 12.79
CA PRO A 379 -18.41 -6.42 13.32
C PRO A 379 -19.30 -5.18 13.42
N ALA A 380 -20.60 -5.31 13.10
CA ALA A 380 -21.56 -4.21 13.23
C ALA A 380 -21.59 -3.60 14.64
N SER A 381 -21.35 -4.40 15.70
CA SER A 381 -21.24 -3.94 17.09
C SER A 381 -20.04 -3.03 17.37
N ASN A 382 -19.07 -3.01 16.48
CA ASN A 382 -17.84 -2.22 16.55
C ASN A 382 -17.88 -1.02 15.58
N VAL A 383 -19.05 -0.72 15.01
CA VAL A 383 -19.25 0.44 14.14
C VAL A 383 -20.16 1.45 14.82
N MET A 384 -19.68 2.68 14.97
CA MET A 384 -20.44 3.85 15.37
C MET A 384 -20.58 4.77 14.17
N LEU A 385 -21.82 5.01 13.73
CA LEU A 385 -22.12 5.92 12.62
C LEU A 385 -22.89 7.13 13.14
N LEU A 386 -22.35 8.33 12.91
CA LEU A 386 -22.96 9.61 13.27
C LEU A 386 -23.17 10.45 12.01
N ARG A 387 -24.43 10.70 11.65
CA ARG A 387 -24.80 11.45 10.44
C ARG A 387 -25.57 12.71 10.74
N ASP A 388 -25.22 13.79 10.03
CA ASP A 388 -25.90 15.08 10.08
C ASP A 388 -26.24 15.50 11.52
N LEU A 389 -27.53 15.67 11.84
CA LEU A 389 -27.99 16.10 13.16
C LEU A 389 -27.54 15.20 14.31
N GLN A 390 -27.21 13.92 14.07
CA GLN A 390 -26.67 13.01 15.09
C GLN A 390 -25.21 13.30 15.42
N ALA A 391 -24.46 13.91 14.50
CA ALA A 391 -23.05 14.23 14.67
C ALA A 391 -22.83 15.56 15.43
N HIS A 392 -23.49 15.71 16.58
CA HIS A 392 -23.34 16.85 17.48
C HIS A 392 -22.24 16.60 18.52
N HIS A 393 -21.71 17.65 19.16
CA HIS A 393 -20.57 17.55 20.10
C HIS A 393 -20.72 16.44 21.13
N ALA A 394 -21.84 16.43 21.86
CA ALA A 394 -22.06 15.44 22.91
C ALA A 394 -22.06 13.98 22.40
N ALA A 395 -22.54 13.72 21.18
CA ALA A 395 -22.53 12.37 20.60
C ALA A 395 -21.12 11.94 20.23
N VAL A 396 -20.33 12.84 19.64
CA VAL A 396 -18.92 12.60 19.31
C VAL A 396 -18.09 12.37 20.58
N ASP A 397 -18.29 13.20 21.62
CA ASP A 397 -17.63 13.01 22.92
C ASP A 397 -18.00 11.65 23.53
N VAL A 398 -19.28 11.28 23.55
CA VAL A 398 -19.74 9.98 24.07
C VAL A 398 -19.13 8.82 23.27
N ALA A 399 -18.97 8.97 21.95
CA ALA A 399 -18.35 7.95 21.12
C ALA A 399 -16.91 7.63 21.58
N PHE A 400 -16.09 8.66 21.81
CA PHE A 400 -14.68 8.49 22.19
C PHE A 400 -14.44 8.25 23.69
N THR A 401 -15.27 8.82 24.57
CA THR A 401 -15.04 8.78 26.02
C THR A 401 -15.82 7.68 26.74
N LYS A 402 -16.90 7.16 26.14
CA LYS A 402 -17.74 6.12 26.76
C LYS A 402 -17.90 4.89 25.89
N TRP A 403 -18.34 5.05 24.64
CA TRP A 403 -18.64 3.90 23.79
C TRP A 403 -17.38 3.11 23.40
N LEU A 404 -16.33 3.80 22.94
CA LEU A 404 -15.08 3.15 22.51
C LEU A 404 -14.34 2.48 23.70
N PRO A 405 -14.08 3.16 24.84
CA PRO A 405 -13.30 2.57 25.93
C PRO A 405 -13.97 1.35 26.59
N GLN A 406 -15.29 1.22 26.48
CA GLN A 406 -16.03 0.07 27.00
C GLN A 406 -15.92 -1.19 26.13
N ARG A 407 -15.36 -1.08 24.92
CA ARG A 407 -15.39 -2.14 23.92
C ARG A 407 -14.03 -2.61 23.46
N ILE A 408 -13.03 -1.73 23.46
CA ILE A 408 -11.70 -2.01 22.92
C ILE A 408 -10.91 -2.98 23.79
N ASP A 409 -10.01 -3.72 23.14
CA ASP A 409 -8.96 -4.51 23.78
C ASP A 409 -7.56 -3.92 23.50
N LYS A 410 -6.51 -4.56 24.06
CA LYS A 410 -5.11 -4.08 23.97
C LYS A 410 -4.51 -4.15 22.57
N ASN A 411 -5.14 -4.85 21.62
CA ASN A 411 -4.68 -4.99 20.24
C ASN A 411 -5.63 -4.29 19.26
N ALA A 412 -6.46 -3.37 19.76
CA ALA A 412 -7.48 -2.74 18.95
C ALA A 412 -6.88 -1.90 17.80
N VAL A 413 -7.54 -1.93 16.65
CA VAL A 413 -7.34 -0.98 15.56
C VAL A 413 -8.52 -0.02 15.56
N VAL A 414 -8.26 1.28 15.69
CA VAL A 414 -9.32 2.30 15.71
C VAL A 414 -9.27 3.12 14.43
N ILE A 415 -10.35 3.08 13.65
CA ILE A 415 -10.52 3.85 12.43
C ILE A 415 -11.54 4.94 12.71
N VAL A 416 -11.17 6.19 12.45
CA VAL A 416 -12.04 7.34 12.52
C VAL A 416 -12.15 7.92 11.12
N TYR A 417 -13.34 7.87 10.54
CA TYR A 417 -13.63 8.50 9.25
C TYR A 417 -14.47 9.76 9.48
N PHE A 418 -14.05 10.88 8.91
CA PHE A 418 -14.78 12.15 8.98
C PHE A 418 -14.96 12.73 7.59
N SER A 419 -16.21 12.95 7.20
CA SER A 419 -16.57 13.73 6.01
C SER A 419 -17.37 14.98 6.39
N GLY A 420 -16.91 16.15 5.96
CA GLY A 420 -17.55 17.41 6.34
C GLY A 420 -16.65 18.64 6.20
N GLN A 421 -16.84 19.62 7.08
CA GLN A 421 -16.05 20.85 7.10
C GLN A 421 -15.06 20.84 8.26
N ALA A 422 -13.88 21.41 8.02
CA ALA A 422 -12.91 21.75 9.04
C ALA A 422 -12.50 23.23 8.92
N MET A 423 -12.15 23.82 10.05
CA MET A 423 -11.59 25.15 10.17
C MET A 423 -10.19 25.07 10.75
N VAL A 424 -9.32 25.98 10.34
CA VAL A 424 -7.95 26.10 10.85
C VAL A 424 -7.84 27.37 11.67
N ALA A 425 -7.39 27.23 12.91
CA ALA A 425 -7.10 28.33 13.81
C ALA A 425 -5.73 28.98 13.50
N PRO A 426 -5.41 30.17 14.05
CA PRO A 426 -4.17 30.90 13.75
C PRO A 426 -2.89 30.14 14.07
N ASN A 427 -2.95 29.21 15.02
CA ASN A 427 -1.83 28.34 15.41
C ASN A 427 -1.66 27.12 14.48
N GLY A 428 -2.47 27.01 13.42
CA GLY A 428 -2.52 25.87 12.50
C GLY A 428 -3.36 24.70 13.00
N GLU A 429 -4.01 24.81 14.17
CA GLU A 429 -4.83 23.73 14.71
C GLU A 429 -6.06 23.48 13.84
N VAL A 430 -6.34 22.19 13.60
CA VAL A 430 -7.54 21.75 12.87
C VAL A 430 -8.70 21.52 13.83
N LEU A 431 -9.82 22.18 13.54
CA LEU A 431 -11.06 22.12 14.29
C LEU A 431 -12.18 21.62 13.36
N LEU A 432 -12.85 20.53 13.73
CA LEU A 432 -13.91 19.90 12.96
C LEU A 432 -15.25 20.61 13.23
N ALA A 433 -16.02 20.88 12.18
CA ALA A 433 -17.37 21.40 12.33
C ALA A 433 -18.35 20.24 12.55
N LEU A 434 -19.03 20.26 13.71
CA LEU A 434 -20.10 19.33 14.07
C LEU A 434 -21.49 19.95 13.80
N SER A 435 -22.55 19.16 13.86
CA SER A 435 -23.88 19.60 13.42
C SER A 435 -24.53 20.72 14.26
N ASP A 436 -24.09 20.88 15.50
CA ASP A 436 -24.49 21.93 16.45
C ASP A 436 -23.52 23.12 16.51
N THR A 437 -22.56 23.17 15.59
CA THR A 437 -21.67 24.32 15.38
C THR A 437 -22.49 25.52 14.89
N SER A 438 -22.44 26.66 15.59
CA SER A 438 -23.11 27.89 15.14
C SER A 438 -22.21 28.83 14.35
N ASN A 439 -22.82 29.75 13.59
CA ASN A 439 -22.16 30.79 12.80
C ASN A 439 -21.39 31.88 13.60
N ALA A 440 -21.43 31.87 14.93
CA ALA A 440 -20.77 32.86 15.77
C ALA A 440 -19.67 32.20 16.63
N ALA A 441 -18.43 32.67 16.44
CA ALA A 441 -17.27 32.57 17.31
C ALA A 441 -16.96 31.17 17.88
N ASP A 442 -15.96 30.50 17.29
CA ASP A 442 -14.95 29.53 17.79
C ASP A 442 -15.28 28.48 18.88
N ALA A 443 -16.17 28.77 19.83
CA ALA A 443 -16.46 27.97 21.03
C ALA A 443 -17.17 26.63 20.79
N ARG A 444 -17.59 26.34 19.55
CA ARG A 444 -18.31 25.10 19.19
C ARG A 444 -17.69 24.38 17.99
N LEU A 445 -16.39 24.50 17.78
CA LEU A 445 -15.68 23.61 16.86
C LEU A 445 -14.98 22.52 17.66
N TYR A 446 -14.89 21.31 17.11
CA TYR A 446 -14.36 20.15 17.81
C TYR A 446 -12.87 19.95 17.48
N PRO A 447 -11.94 20.09 18.45
CA PRO A 447 -10.52 19.97 18.17
C PRO A 447 -10.12 18.55 17.73
N LEU A 448 -9.46 18.41 16.57
CA LEU A 448 -8.97 17.09 16.12
C LEU A 448 -7.98 16.48 17.14
N ARG A 449 -7.15 17.31 17.78
CA ARG A 449 -6.25 16.89 18.87
C ARG A 449 -6.97 16.22 20.04
N HIS A 450 -8.25 16.54 20.27
CA HIS A 450 -9.04 15.94 21.34
C HIS A 450 -9.34 14.47 21.03
N ILE A 451 -9.65 14.14 19.77
CA ILE A 451 -9.80 12.75 19.31
C ILE A 451 -8.49 11.99 19.52
N ALA A 452 -7.39 12.53 19.02
CA ALA A 452 -6.09 11.86 19.07
C ALA A 452 -5.59 11.64 20.50
N SER A 453 -5.69 12.66 21.37
CA SER A 453 -5.31 12.53 22.78
C SER A 453 -6.21 11.60 23.59
N THR A 454 -7.48 11.47 23.20
CA THR A 454 -8.39 10.50 23.83
C THR A 454 -8.02 9.07 23.43
N ILE A 455 -7.80 8.81 22.13
CA ILE A 455 -7.38 7.49 21.64
C ILE A 455 -5.99 7.10 22.17
N ALA A 456 -5.06 8.06 22.30
CA ALA A 456 -3.72 7.79 22.84
C ALA A 456 -3.76 7.22 24.27
N LYS A 457 -4.76 7.58 25.08
CA LYS A 457 -4.94 7.05 26.46
C LYS A 457 -5.43 5.61 26.49
N LEU A 458 -5.92 5.10 25.37
CA LEU A 458 -6.54 3.78 25.26
C LEU A 458 -5.55 2.66 24.96
N ASN A 459 -4.27 2.96 24.70
CA ASN A 459 -3.21 1.99 24.39
C ASN A 459 -3.60 1.01 23.27
N VAL A 460 -4.21 1.53 22.20
CA VAL A 460 -4.59 0.72 21.03
C VAL A 460 -3.37 0.36 20.19
N HIS A 461 -3.43 -0.71 19.40
CA HIS A 461 -2.33 -1.14 18.53
C HIS A 461 -2.05 -0.12 17.43
N GLN A 462 -3.12 0.41 16.80
CA GLN A 462 -3.02 1.36 15.72
C GLN A 462 -4.27 2.25 15.67
N ALA A 463 -4.09 3.53 15.36
CA ALA A 463 -5.21 4.43 15.06
C ALA A 463 -5.05 5.02 13.65
N LEU A 464 -6.16 5.19 12.95
CA LEU A 464 -6.22 5.81 11.62
C LEU A 464 -7.32 6.88 11.63
N PHE A 465 -6.99 8.10 11.24
CA PHE A 465 -7.93 9.18 11.00
C PHE A 465 -7.97 9.49 9.50
N ILE A 466 -9.17 9.41 8.91
CA ILE A 466 -9.41 9.62 7.49
C ILE A 466 -10.31 10.83 7.36
N PHE A 467 -9.89 11.83 6.60
CA PHE A 467 -10.64 13.07 6.43
C PHE A 467 -10.94 13.33 4.96
N ASP A 468 -12.22 13.39 4.60
CA ASP A 468 -12.69 13.90 3.32
C ASP A 468 -13.53 15.17 3.53
N GLY A 469 -12.92 16.33 3.40
CA GLY A 469 -13.63 17.55 3.73
C GLY A 469 -13.05 18.81 3.11
N SER A 470 -13.83 19.87 3.22
CA SER A 470 -13.35 21.21 2.92
C SER A 470 -12.67 21.80 4.14
N VAL A 471 -11.55 22.48 3.89
CA VAL A 471 -10.77 23.13 4.94
C VAL A 471 -10.82 24.63 4.69
N SER A 472 -11.28 25.37 5.68
CA SER A 472 -11.39 26.83 5.62
C SER A 472 -10.67 27.50 6.78
N LYS A 473 -10.46 28.80 6.68
CA LYS A 473 -9.91 29.60 7.77
C LYS A 473 -11.03 29.96 8.74
N LEU A 474 -10.68 30.11 10.01
CA LEU A 474 -11.60 30.64 11.01
C LEU A 474 -11.89 32.13 10.71
N ARG A 475 -13.15 32.57 10.87
CA ARG A 475 -13.61 33.90 10.41
C ARG A 475 -13.18 35.00 11.38
N GLY A 476 -12.67 36.12 10.87
CA GLY A 476 -12.26 37.29 11.68
C GLY A 476 -10.76 37.61 11.66
N GLU A 477 -9.99 36.90 10.84
CA GLU A 477 -8.52 36.97 10.84
C GLU A 477 -7.96 37.89 9.74
N SER A 478 -6.87 38.60 10.08
CA SER A 478 -6.09 39.43 9.16
C SER A 478 -5.33 38.56 8.15
N GLU A 479 -5.26 38.97 6.88
CA GLU A 479 -4.55 38.26 5.80
C GLU A 479 -3.04 38.02 6.06
N THR A 480 -2.48 38.62 7.11
CA THR A 480 -1.04 38.62 7.43
C THR A 480 -0.57 37.49 8.35
N GLN A 481 -1.47 36.69 8.96
CA GLN A 481 -1.12 35.50 9.75
C GLN A 481 -1.81 34.26 9.19
N ILE A 482 -1.22 33.64 8.15
CA ILE A 482 -1.77 32.41 7.55
C ILE A 482 -0.93 31.21 8.03
N ALA A 483 -1.43 30.47 9.03
CA ALA A 483 -0.89 29.16 9.36
C ALA A 483 -1.53 28.08 8.47
N LEU A 484 -0.73 27.18 7.93
CA LEU A 484 -1.23 25.98 7.25
C LEU A 484 -1.86 25.00 8.26
N PRO A 485 -2.85 24.19 7.84
CA PRO A 485 -3.41 23.15 8.70
C PRO A 485 -2.33 22.17 9.14
N ARG A 486 -2.21 21.98 10.46
CA ARG A 486 -1.31 21.02 11.09
C ARG A 486 -2.02 19.69 11.24
N TRP A 487 -1.95 18.89 10.18
CA TRP A 487 -2.49 17.52 10.16
C TRP A 487 -1.60 16.53 10.90
N ASP A 488 -0.30 16.79 10.94
CA ASP A 488 0.66 15.98 11.67
C ASP A 488 0.49 16.20 13.18
N LEU A 489 -0.11 15.20 13.82
CA LEU A 489 -0.35 15.16 15.26
C LEU A 489 0.84 14.49 15.95
N ASN A 490 2.02 15.09 15.80
CA ASN A 490 3.29 14.65 16.36
C ASN A 490 3.17 13.96 17.73
N GLY A 491 3.80 12.80 17.87
CA GLY A 491 3.82 12.04 19.13
C GLY A 491 2.56 11.23 19.41
N THR A 492 1.67 11.07 18.43
CA THR A 492 0.50 10.17 18.51
C THR A 492 0.71 8.93 17.66
N ILE A 493 0.10 7.80 18.07
CA ILE A 493 0.07 6.55 17.30
C ILE A 493 -0.91 6.61 16.10
N MET A 494 -1.51 7.76 15.85
CA MET A 494 -2.52 7.93 14.84
C MET A 494 -1.87 8.26 13.50
N ILE A 495 -2.22 7.50 12.47
CA ILE A 495 -1.95 7.87 11.08
C ILE A 495 -3.11 8.73 10.59
N GLN A 496 -2.81 9.81 9.86
CA GLN A 496 -3.82 10.67 9.23
C GLN A 496 -3.76 10.52 7.72
N MET A 497 -4.87 10.16 7.08
CA MET A 497 -5.06 10.19 5.62
C MET A 497 -6.02 11.34 5.28
N ILE A 498 -5.48 12.40 4.69
CA ILE A 498 -6.19 13.66 4.47
C ILE A 498 -6.48 13.82 2.98
N GLY A 499 -7.74 14.05 2.61
CA GLY A 499 -8.16 14.15 1.22
C GLY A 499 -7.61 15.34 0.43
N GLY A 500 -6.95 16.32 1.06
CA GLY A 500 -6.40 17.51 0.39
C GLY A 500 -5.28 18.23 1.14
N GLU A 501 -4.48 18.99 0.40
CA GLU A 501 -3.17 19.53 0.83
C GLU A 501 -3.25 20.80 1.70
N SER A 502 -4.34 21.59 1.63
CA SER A 502 -4.41 22.91 2.28
C SER A 502 -5.85 23.44 2.37
N PHE A 503 -6.04 24.77 2.28
CA PHE A 503 -7.34 25.47 2.28
C PHE A 503 -8.16 25.26 0.99
N LYS A 504 -8.19 24.02 0.50
CA LYS A 504 -8.93 23.67 -0.71
C LYS A 504 -10.27 23.05 -0.33
N THR A 505 -11.25 23.28 -1.21
CA THR A 505 -12.54 22.61 -1.12
C THR A 505 -12.28 21.12 -1.37
N GLY A 506 -12.65 20.23 -0.46
CA GLY A 506 -12.76 18.81 -0.81
C GLY A 506 -13.71 18.72 -2.00
N LEU A 507 -13.24 18.13 -3.11
CA LEU A 507 -14.04 18.08 -4.33
C LEU A 507 -15.18 17.07 -4.14
N GLU A 508 -16.33 17.39 -4.72
CA GLU A 508 -17.47 16.48 -4.82
C GLU A 508 -17.65 16.11 -6.30
N ASP A 509 -17.88 14.84 -6.55
CA ASP A 509 -18.19 14.30 -7.86
C ASP A 509 -19.70 14.09 -7.96
N ASP A 510 -20.40 15.04 -8.57
CA ASP A 510 -21.86 14.99 -8.69
C ASP A 510 -22.34 13.80 -9.56
N ALA A 511 -21.49 13.27 -10.46
CA ALA A 511 -21.85 12.13 -11.29
C ALA A 511 -21.92 10.83 -10.48
N HIS A 512 -20.98 10.66 -9.53
CA HIS A 512 -20.94 9.51 -8.62
C HIS A 512 -21.57 9.80 -7.26
N ARG A 513 -22.04 11.04 -7.03
CA ARG A 513 -22.66 11.50 -5.78
C ARG A 513 -21.79 11.26 -4.54
N HIS A 514 -20.48 11.43 -4.64
CA HIS A 514 -19.55 11.20 -3.54
C HIS A 514 -18.54 12.34 -3.41
N GLY A 515 -17.92 12.49 -2.24
CA GLY A 515 -16.64 13.18 -2.16
C GLY A 515 -15.63 12.48 -3.09
N LEU A 516 -14.87 13.24 -3.90
CA LEU A 516 -13.95 12.65 -4.88
C LEU A 516 -12.92 11.72 -4.19
N PHE A 517 -12.44 12.12 -3.01
CA PHE A 517 -11.56 11.28 -2.21
C PHE A 517 -12.28 10.02 -1.75
N THR A 518 -13.49 10.13 -1.20
CA THR A 518 -14.26 8.98 -0.72
C THR A 518 -14.57 7.99 -1.84
N TYR A 519 -14.97 8.48 -3.03
CA TYR A 519 -15.23 7.62 -4.18
C TYR A 519 -14.02 6.71 -4.49
N PHE A 520 -12.82 7.29 -4.63
CA PHE A 520 -11.61 6.50 -4.88
C PHE A 520 -11.15 5.72 -3.65
N PHE A 521 -11.41 6.19 -2.43
CA PHE A 521 -11.14 5.41 -1.23
C PHE A 521 -11.95 4.09 -1.23
N LEU A 522 -13.23 4.15 -1.57
CA LEU A 522 -14.09 2.96 -1.68
C LEU A 522 -13.67 2.03 -2.82
N ARG A 523 -13.33 2.58 -4.01
CA ARG A 523 -12.76 1.79 -5.11
C ARG A 523 -11.47 1.07 -4.72
N GLY A 524 -10.59 1.78 -4.01
CA GLY A 524 -9.35 1.22 -3.48
C GLY A 524 -9.62 0.06 -2.53
N LEU A 525 -10.51 0.23 -1.55
CA LEU A 525 -10.91 -0.83 -0.62
C LEU A 525 -11.54 -2.05 -1.33
N ARG A 526 -12.26 -1.83 -2.43
CA ARG A 526 -12.90 -2.91 -3.20
C ARG A 526 -11.90 -3.80 -3.94
N GLY A 527 -10.67 -3.33 -4.15
CA GLY A 527 -9.58 -4.17 -4.67
C GLY A 527 -8.63 -3.48 -5.63
N GLU A 528 -8.98 -2.31 -6.16
CA GLU A 528 -8.10 -1.63 -7.12
C GLU A 528 -6.79 -1.11 -6.49
N ALA A 529 -6.76 -0.99 -5.16
CA ALA A 529 -5.55 -0.68 -4.43
C ALA A 529 -4.67 -1.91 -4.17
N ASP A 530 -5.15 -3.15 -4.34
CA ASP A 530 -4.38 -4.39 -4.16
C ASP A 530 -3.33 -4.52 -5.26
N THR A 531 -2.21 -3.82 -5.09
CA THR A 531 -1.14 -3.72 -6.10
C THR A 531 -0.22 -4.93 -6.12
N ASN A 532 -0.21 -5.77 -5.10
CA ASN A 532 0.55 -7.01 -5.10
C ASN A 532 -0.32 -8.25 -5.42
N HIS A 533 -1.63 -8.04 -5.58
CA HIS A 533 -2.62 -9.06 -5.91
C HIS A 533 -2.73 -10.17 -4.86
N ASN A 534 -2.36 -9.86 -3.61
CA ASN A 534 -2.43 -10.79 -2.50
C ASN A 534 -3.84 -10.91 -1.90
N GLY A 535 -4.85 -10.30 -2.51
CA GLY A 535 -6.26 -10.43 -2.15
C GLY A 535 -6.62 -9.70 -0.86
N PHE A 536 -5.75 -8.78 -0.43
CA PHE A 536 -5.92 -7.87 0.68
C PHE A 536 -5.51 -6.47 0.24
N VAL A 537 -6.21 -5.46 0.73
CA VAL A 537 -5.81 -4.07 0.54
C VAL A 537 -5.20 -3.58 1.84
N THR A 538 -3.92 -3.25 1.79
CA THR A 538 -3.20 -2.68 2.94
C THR A 538 -3.29 -1.15 2.98
N LEU A 539 -2.98 -0.55 4.14
CA LEU A 539 -2.95 0.90 4.31
C LEU A 539 -1.96 1.57 3.35
N GLY A 540 -0.78 0.99 3.15
CA GLY A 540 0.23 1.53 2.23
C GLY A 540 -0.23 1.51 0.78
N GLU A 541 -0.85 0.41 0.37
CA GLU A 541 -1.47 0.24 -0.94
C GLU A 541 -2.59 1.25 -1.20
N LEU A 542 -3.52 1.36 -0.25
CA LEU A 542 -4.63 2.29 -0.33
C LEU A 542 -4.15 3.75 -0.38
N ALA A 543 -3.16 4.11 0.45
CA ALA A 543 -2.57 5.44 0.46
C ALA A 543 -1.92 5.79 -0.89
N GLY A 544 -1.18 4.85 -1.48
CA GLY A 544 -0.61 5.01 -2.82
C GLY A 544 -1.67 5.18 -3.89
N TYR A 545 -2.70 4.34 -3.87
CA TYR A 545 -3.82 4.35 -4.81
C TYR A 545 -4.59 5.68 -4.76
N VAL A 546 -5.07 6.10 -3.58
CA VAL A 546 -5.89 7.32 -3.47
C VAL A 546 -5.09 8.56 -3.86
N ARG A 547 -3.79 8.62 -3.48
CA ARG A 547 -2.92 9.73 -3.88
C ARG A 547 -2.82 9.84 -5.40
N GLN A 548 -2.66 8.71 -6.10
CA GLN A 548 -2.57 8.68 -7.56
C GLN A 548 -3.92 9.01 -8.22
N LYS A 549 -4.97 8.27 -7.89
CA LYS A 549 -6.24 8.30 -8.62
C LYS A 549 -7.06 9.56 -8.33
N VAL A 550 -7.06 10.05 -7.09
CA VAL A 550 -7.73 11.33 -6.76
C VAL A 550 -7.04 12.49 -7.45
N THR A 551 -5.69 12.54 -7.45
CA THR A 551 -4.94 13.59 -8.15
C THR A 551 -5.22 13.59 -9.64
N TRP A 552 -5.23 12.40 -10.25
CA TRP A 552 -5.57 12.25 -11.66
C TRP A 552 -7.01 12.69 -11.94
N ALA A 553 -8.00 12.18 -11.20
CA ALA A 553 -9.41 12.46 -11.46
C ALA A 553 -9.77 13.93 -11.22
N ALA A 554 -9.21 14.55 -10.18
CA ALA A 554 -9.36 15.98 -9.93
C ALA A 554 -8.93 16.78 -11.16
N LYS A 555 -7.77 16.43 -11.75
CA LYS A 555 -7.22 17.14 -12.90
C LYS A 555 -7.97 16.82 -14.20
N SER A 556 -8.23 15.56 -14.49
CA SER A 556 -8.75 15.10 -15.79
C SER A 556 -10.27 15.24 -15.92
N ARG A 557 -11.02 15.06 -14.82
CA ARG A 557 -12.49 15.07 -14.83
C ARG A 557 -13.07 16.40 -14.37
N LEU A 558 -12.43 17.05 -13.41
CA LEU A 558 -12.96 18.28 -12.77
C LEU A 558 -12.13 19.53 -13.08
N ASN A 559 -11.02 19.41 -13.82
CA ASN A 559 -10.04 20.47 -14.07
C ASN A 559 -9.65 21.24 -12.79
N ALA A 560 -9.52 20.50 -11.69
CA ALA A 560 -9.21 21.01 -10.36
C ALA A 560 -7.96 20.30 -9.80
N GLU A 561 -7.56 20.68 -8.59
CA GLU A 561 -6.44 20.04 -7.89
C GLU A 561 -6.90 19.53 -6.54
N GLN A 562 -6.72 18.23 -6.31
CA GLN A 562 -6.87 17.60 -5.01
C GLN A 562 -5.77 16.55 -4.87
N ARG A 563 -4.94 16.71 -3.84
CA ARG A 563 -3.80 15.83 -3.57
C ARG A 563 -3.95 15.24 -2.17
N PRO A 564 -4.33 13.97 -2.05
CA PRO A 564 -4.38 13.32 -0.76
C PRO A 564 -3.00 13.23 -0.11
N MET A 565 -2.94 13.42 1.19
CA MET A 565 -1.73 13.37 2.00
C MET A 565 -1.85 12.30 3.09
N ILE A 566 -0.70 11.80 3.55
CA ILE A 566 -0.63 10.88 4.68
C ILE A 566 0.43 11.34 5.68
N PHE A 567 0.09 11.29 6.97
CA PHE A 567 0.94 11.71 8.07
C PHE A 567 0.96 10.67 9.20
N PRO A 568 2.10 10.46 9.87
CA PRO A 568 3.45 10.73 9.34
C PRO A 568 3.67 9.99 8.00
N THR A 569 4.64 10.45 7.20
CA THR A 569 5.03 9.70 6.01
C THR A 569 5.73 8.41 6.42
N PHE A 570 5.41 7.30 5.77
CA PHE A 570 6.00 6.00 6.01
C PHE A 570 6.41 5.34 4.70
N ALA A 571 7.43 4.48 4.75
CA ALA A 571 7.88 3.68 3.63
C ALA A 571 6.95 2.46 3.43
N PRO A 572 6.86 1.90 2.21
CA PRO A 572 6.09 0.68 1.96
C PRO A 572 6.53 -0.53 2.82
N SER A 573 7.77 -0.53 3.29
CA SER A 573 8.33 -1.56 4.17
C SER A 573 7.95 -1.41 5.65
N ASP A 574 7.40 -0.26 6.05
CA ASP A 574 7.08 0.00 7.45
C ASP A 574 5.90 -0.87 7.89
N THR A 575 5.95 -1.36 9.13
CA THR A 575 4.90 -2.25 9.67
C THR A 575 3.50 -1.63 9.56
N VAL A 576 3.39 -0.32 9.71
CA VAL A 576 2.11 0.40 9.58
C VAL A 576 1.52 0.31 8.17
N ALA A 577 2.36 0.26 7.14
CA ALA A 577 1.92 0.13 5.74
C ALA A 577 1.23 -1.22 5.51
N SER A 578 1.62 -2.26 6.27
CA SER A 578 1.08 -3.62 6.16
C SER A 578 -0.28 -3.83 6.85
N LEU A 579 -0.84 -2.81 7.50
CA LEU A 579 -2.17 -2.89 8.12
C LEU A 579 -3.23 -3.21 7.06
N VAL A 580 -3.84 -4.39 7.15
CA VAL A 580 -4.91 -4.81 6.24
C VAL A 580 -6.21 -4.07 6.57
N LEU A 581 -6.79 -3.40 5.59
CA LEU A 581 -8.03 -2.63 5.72
C LEU A 581 -9.24 -3.34 5.12
N SER A 582 -9.05 -4.11 4.06
CA SER A 582 -10.11 -4.92 3.45
C SER A 582 -9.57 -6.16 2.76
N ALA A 583 -10.45 -7.14 2.56
CA ALA A 583 -10.25 -8.26 1.67
C ALA A 583 -11.32 -8.19 0.56
N PRO A 584 -10.95 -7.80 -0.67
CA PRO A 584 -11.84 -7.74 -1.83
C PRO A 584 -12.74 -8.96 -1.97
N ALA A 585 -13.93 -8.73 -2.51
CA ALA A 585 -14.85 -9.81 -2.84
C ALA A 585 -14.23 -10.70 -3.93
N ALA A 586 -14.58 -11.98 -3.90
CA ALA A 586 -14.10 -12.95 -4.88
C ALA A 586 -15.16 -14.03 -5.09
N LEU A 587 -15.33 -14.47 -6.33
CA LEU A 587 -16.10 -15.66 -6.65
C LEU A 587 -15.30 -16.88 -6.19
N ALA A 588 -15.76 -17.52 -5.13
CA ALA A 588 -15.18 -18.76 -4.64
C ALA A 588 -15.85 -19.96 -5.31
N SER A 589 -15.12 -21.07 -5.40
CA SER A 589 -15.69 -22.33 -5.83
C SER A 589 -16.84 -22.75 -4.92
N ALA A 590 -17.87 -23.35 -5.52
CA ALA A 590 -18.92 -23.98 -4.75
C ALA A 590 -18.33 -25.23 -4.08
N ASP A 591 -18.30 -25.27 -2.75
CA ASP A 591 -18.05 -26.50 -2.03
C ASP A 591 -19.24 -27.44 -2.31
N HIS A 592 -19.07 -28.42 -3.19
CA HIS A 592 -20.01 -29.52 -3.27
C HIS A 592 -19.82 -30.42 -2.03
N PRO A 593 -20.90 -30.73 -1.28
CA PRO A 593 -20.84 -31.59 -0.09
C PRO A 593 -20.41 -33.02 -0.39
#